data_AF-A0A8B9J4V5-F1
#
_entry.id   AF-A0A8B9J4V5-F1
#
_cell.length_a   1.000
_cell.length_b   1.000
_cell.length_c   1.000
_cell.angle_alpha   90.00
_cell.angle_beta   90.00
_cell.angle_gamma   90.00
#
_symmetry.space_group_name_H-M   'P 1'
#
loop_
_entity.id
_entity.type
_entity.pdbx_description
1 polymer ?
#
loop_
_entity_poly.entity_id
_entity_poly.type
_entity_poly.pdbx_seq_one_letter_code
_entity_poly.pdbx_strand_id
1 'polypeptide(L)'
;VEPQTNVLTINGVKKHSLRNFFTGVTGINFPEFTAVGMVDGEQFVHYDSNTREQRPKTEWIKKVVGDDAEYWDTETKILIHAHTHTYGPFHRPCVFWKAVGIHMEETHMDTGRINKKHIKC
;
A
#
# COMPACT_ATOMS: atom_id res chain seq x y z
N VAL A 1 -8.23 0.64 22.60
CA VAL A 1 -7.50 1.90 22.37
C VAL A 1 -7.63 2.20 20.89
N GLU A 2 -8.54 3.11 20.53
CA GLU A 2 -8.70 3.57 19.14
C GLU A 2 -7.37 4.26 18.76
N PRO A 3 -6.74 3.91 17.62
CA PRO A 3 -5.50 4.54 17.23
C PRO A 3 -5.75 6.05 17.05
N GLN A 4 -4.77 6.86 17.45
CA GLN A 4 -4.79 8.32 17.28
C GLN A 4 -4.60 8.64 15.79
N THR A 5 -5.57 8.30 14.95
CA THR A 5 -5.51 8.56 13.52
C THR A 5 -5.82 10.03 13.25
N ASN A 6 -5.22 10.62 12.21
CA ASN A 6 -5.52 12.00 11.79
C ASN A 6 -6.87 12.07 11.04
N VAL A 7 -7.93 11.57 11.68
CA VAL A 7 -9.27 11.48 11.11
C VAL A 7 -9.79 12.88 10.81
N LEU A 8 -10.18 13.11 9.57
CA LEU A 8 -10.79 14.37 9.18
C LEU A 8 -12.26 14.34 9.60
N THR A 9 -12.70 15.38 10.31
CA THR A 9 -14.13 15.57 10.63
C THR A 9 -14.68 16.69 9.75
N ILE A 10 -15.59 16.34 8.84
CA ILE A 10 -16.22 17.31 7.92
C ILE A 10 -17.71 17.32 8.21
N ASN A 11 -18.25 18.46 8.63
CA ASN A 11 -19.67 18.62 8.98
C ASN A 11 -20.20 17.59 10.01
N GLY A 12 -19.36 17.21 10.98
CA GLY A 12 -19.70 16.21 12.00
C GLY A 12 -19.57 14.74 11.54
N VAL A 13 -19.18 14.49 10.29
CA VAL A 13 -18.92 13.15 9.76
C VAL A 13 -17.42 12.85 9.85
N LYS A 14 -17.06 11.74 10.49
CA LYS A 14 -15.69 11.18 10.46
C LYS A 14 -15.40 10.61 9.08
N LYS A 15 -14.32 11.07 8.46
CA LYS A 15 -13.84 10.67 7.14
C LYS A 15 -12.55 9.90 7.29
N HIS A 16 -12.54 8.66 6.82
CA HIS A 16 -11.34 7.84 6.81
C HIS A 16 -10.77 7.75 5.40
N SER A 17 -9.45 7.71 5.30
CA SER A 17 -8.73 7.58 4.04
C SER A 17 -7.73 6.43 4.11
N LEU A 18 -7.74 5.58 3.09
CA LEU A 18 -6.73 4.56 2.86
C LEU A 18 -5.98 4.91 1.58
N ARG A 19 -4.66 5.00 1.66
CA ARG A 19 -3.78 5.26 0.51
C ARG A 19 -2.72 4.18 0.40
N ASN A 20 -2.63 3.59 -0.78
CA ASN A 20 -1.60 2.61 -1.11
C ASN A 20 -0.65 3.22 -2.14
N PHE A 21 0.65 3.16 -1.85
CA PHE A 21 1.70 3.62 -2.74
C PHE A 21 2.51 2.42 -3.17
N PHE A 22 2.60 2.20 -4.48
CA PHE A 22 3.43 1.17 -5.09
C PHE A 22 4.56 1.84 -5.83
N THR A 23 5.79 1.45 -5.54
CA THR A 23 6.98 2.00 -6.19
C THR A 23 7.72 0.88 -6.89
N GLY A 24 7.96 1.04 -8.19
CA GLY A 24 8.80 0.16 -8.98
C GLY A 24 10.06 0.90 -9.47
N VAL A 25 11.25 0.37 -9.15
CA VAL A 25 12.53 0.97 -9.57
C VAL A 25 13.53 -0.10 -9.99
N THR A 26 14.37 0.20 -10.98
CA THR A 26 15.42 -0.71 -11.45
C THR A 26 16.78 -0.03 -11.44
N GLY A 27 17.86 -0.80 -11.24
CA GLY A 27 19.23 -0.31 -11.39
C GLY A 27 19.79 0.54 -10.25
N ILE A 28 19.21 0.47 -9.04
CA ILE A 28 19.71 1.12 -7.83
C ILE A 28 19.72 0.14 -6.64
N ASN A 29 20.49 0.44 -5.58
CA ASN A 29 20.54 -0.37 -4.35
C ASN A 29 19.31 -0.11 -3.45
N PHE A 30 18.11 -0.31 -4.01
CA PHE A 30 16.81 -0.15 -3.37
C PHE A 30 15.91 -1.31 -3.83
N PRO A 31 14.95 -1.79 -3.02
CA PRO A 31 14.05 -2.87 -3.44
C PRO A 31 13.37 -2.54 -4.77
N GLU A 32 13.38 -3.48 -5.71
CA GLU A 32 12.80 -3.27 -7.04
C GLU A 32 11.30 -2.92 -6.97
N PHE A 33 10.63 -3.40 -5.92
CA PHE A 33 9.23 -3.10 -5.65
C PHE A 33 8.98 -2.89 -4.16
N THR A 34 8.27 -1.81 -3.82
CA THR A 34 7.76 -1.57 -2.47
C THR A 34 6.28 -1.23 -2.50
N ALA A 35 5.57 -1.60 -1.43
CA ALA A 35 4.19 -1.17 -1.20
C ALA A 35 4.06 -0.54 0.19
N VAL A 36 3.44 0.64 0.26
CA VAL A 36 3.20 1.38 1.50
C VAL A 36 1.71 1.59 1.68
N GLY A 37 1.16 1.12 2.81
CA GLY A 37 -0.23 1.38 3.18
C GLY A 37 -0.31 2.46 4.26
N MET A 38 -1.17 3.45 4.02
CA MET A 38 -1.43 4.57 4.90
C MET A 38 -2.91 4.63 5.26
N VAL A 39 -3.25 4.73 6.55
CA VAL A 39 -4.62 5.02 7.01
C VAL A 39 -4.61 6.39 7.68
N ASP A 40 -5.50 7.29 7.24
CA ASP A 40 -5.61 8.65 7.79
C ASP A 40 -4.26 9.40 7.83
N GLY A 41 -3.43 9.17 6.81
CA GLY A 41 -2.11 9.78 6.71
C GLY A 41 -1.03 9.17 7.61
N GLU A 42 -1.33 8.11 8.37
CA GLU A 42 -0.36 7.34 9.15
C GLU A 42 0.01 6.04 8.45
N GLN A 43 1.30 5.74 8.36
CA GLN A 43 1.78 4.49 7.79
C GLN A 43 1.50 3.33 8.74
N PHE A 44 0.76 2.33 8.27
CA PHE A 44 0.50 1.12 9.06
C PHE A 44 1.22 -0.11 8.53
N VAL A 45 1.66 -0.11 7.27
CA VAL A 45 2.32 -1.28 6.68
C VAL A 45 3.36 -0.89 5.61
N HIS A 46 4.38 -1.74 5.46
CA HIS A 46 5.40 -1.64 4.42
C HIS A 46 5.76 -3.02 3.87
N TYR A 47 5.74 -3.18 2.56
CA TYR A 47 6.28 -4.34 1.86
C TYR A 47 7.57 -3.98 1.12
N ASP A 48 8.54 -4.89 1.19
CA ASP A 48 9.85 -4.78 0.55
C ASP A 48 10.12 -6.04 -0.28
N SER A 49 10.41 -5.89 -1.58
CA SER A 49 10.65 -7.04 -2.47
C SER A 49 11.98 -7.76 -2.25
N ASN A 50 12.96 -7.15 -1.57
CA ASN A 50 14.22 -7.80 -1.22
C ASN A 50 13.99 -8.84 -0.12
N THR A 51 13.22 -8.48 0.92
CA THR A 51 12.88 -9.41 2.00
C THR A 51 11.64 -10.24 1.67
N ARG A 52 10.82 -9.78 0.72
CA ARG A 52 9.50 -10.35 0.37
C ARG A 52 8.56 -10.43 1.57
N GLU A 53 8.67 -9.46 2.47
CA GLU A 53 7.91 -9.41 3.71
C GLU A 53 7.04 -8.16 3.77
N GLN A 54 5.80 -8.34 4.21
CA GLN A 54 4.95 -7.26 4.66
C GLN A 54 5.19 -7.03 6.16
N ARG A 55 5.56 -5.82 6.54
CA ARG A 55 5.95 -5.44 7.91
C ARG A 55 4.95 -4.47 8.52
N PRO A 56 4.36 -4.81 9.68
CA PRO A 56 3.48 -3.90 10.41
C PRO A 56 4.26 -2.72 11.00
N LYS A 57 3.69 -1.52 10.95
CA LYS A 57 4.30 -0.28 11.46
C LYS A 57 3.61 0.29 12.71
N THR A 58 2.41 -0.17 13.02
CA THR A 58 1.64 0.25 14.20
C THR A 58 1.24 -0.93 15.07
N GLU A 59 0.94 -0.69 16.35
CA GLU A 59 0.56 -1.78 17.28
C GLU A 59 -0.76 -2.45 16.94
N TRP A 60 -1.70 -1.71 16.35
CA TRP A 60 -3.00 -2.28 15.98
C TRP A 60 -2.88 -3.27 14.83
N ILE A 61 -2.03 -2.99 13.82
CA ILE A 61 -1.85 -3.94 12.72
C ILE A 61 -1.07 -5.17 13.17
N LYS A 62 -0.14 -5.05 14.13
CA LYS A 62 0.55 -6.22 14.72
C LYS A 62 -0.42 -7.21 15.36
N LYS A 63 -1.50 -6.71 15.98
CA LYS A 63 -2.56 -7.56 16.52
C LYS A 63 -3.29 -8.30 15.40
N VAL A 64 -3.65 -7.60 14.31
CA VAL A 64 -4.25 -8.23 13.13
C VAL A 64 -3.36 -9.34 12.56
N VAL A 65 -2.04 -9.14 12.48
CA VAL A 65 -1.10 -10.19 12.04
C VAL A 65 -1.17 -11.44 12.92
N GLY A 66 -1.33 -11.27 14.23
CA GLY A 66 -1.45 -12.39 15.18
C GLY A 66 -2.84 -13.03 15.19
N ASP A 67 -3.89 -12.22 15.04
CA ASP A 67 -5.28 -12.65 15.11
C ASP A 67 -5.74 -13.33 13.80
N ASP A 68 -5.21 -12.90 12.64
CA ASP A 68 -5.54 -13.43 11.31
C ASP A 68 -4.28 -13.55 10.43
N ALA A 69 -3.50 -14.60 10.70
CA ALA A 69 -2.28 -14.90 9.95
C ALA A 69 -2.55 -15.31 8.49
N GLU A 70 -3.71 -15.90 8.19
CA GLU A 70 -4.09 -16.32 6.84
C GLU A 70 -4.36 -15.11 5.94
N TYR A 71 -5.08 -14.11 6.46
CA TYR A 71 -5.25 -12.83 5.78
C TYR A 71 -3.91 -12.16 5.47
N TRP A 72 -3.01 -12.11 6.46
CA TRP A 72 -1.70 -11.48 6.28
C TRP A 72 -0.82 -12.18 5.24
N ASP A 73 -0.80 -13.51 5.24
CA ASP A 73 -0.09 -14.31 4.24
C ASP A 73 -0.69 -14.11 2.84
N THR A 74 -2.02 -14.01 2.74
CA THR A 74 -2.72 -13.75 1.47
C THR A 74 -2.35 -12.38 0.89
N GLU A 75 -2.38 -11.32 1.71
CA GLU A 75 -1.96 -9.97 1.29
C GLU A 75 -0.48 -9.96 0.85
N THR A 76 0.38 -10.64 1.60
CA THR A 76 1.81 -10.76 1.25
C THR A 76 1.99 -11.46 -0.10
N LYS A 77 1.24 -12.55 -0.36
CA LYS A 77 1.27 -13.27 -1.64
C LYS A 77 0.75 -12.42 -2.81
N ILE A 78 -0.27 -11.58 -2.58
CA ILE A 78 -0.77 -10.64 -3.60
C ILE A 78 0.34 -9.64 -3.98
N LEU A 79 1.06 -9.10 -3.00
CA LEU A 79 2.16 -8.16 -3.25
C LEU A 79 3.35 -8.83 -3.97
N ILE A 80 3.67 -10.08 -3.62
CA ILE A 80 4.66 -10.89 -4.34
C ILE A 80 4.20 -11.10 -5.79
N HIS A 81 2.94 -11.47 -6.01
CA HIS A 81 2.39 -11.66 -7.35
C HIS A 81 2.42 -10.37 -8.17
N ALA A 82 2.04 -9.25 -7.57
CA ALA A 82 2.11 -7.93 -8.21
C ALA A 82 3.55 -7.61 -8.62
N HIS A 83 4.51 -7.83 -7.73
CA HIS A 83 5.93 -7.66 -8.03
C HIS A 83 6.39 -8.56 -9.18
N THR A 84 6.04 -9.84 -9.22
CA THR A 84 6.59 -10.78 -10.22
C THR A 84 5.90 -10.75 -11.57
N HIS A 85 4.59 -10.46 -11.62
CA HIS A 85 3.80 -10.55 -12.85
C HIS A 85 3.36 -9.21 -13.42
N THR A 86 3.03 -8.25 -12.56
CA THR A 86 2.56 -6.92 -13.00
C THR A 86 3.73 -5.97 -13.18
N TYR A 87 4.63 -5.93 -12.19
CA TYR A 87 5.83 -5.11 -12.17
C TYR A 87 7.11 -5.89 -12.50
N GLY A 88 7.05 -7.20 -12.72
CA GLY A 88 8.23 -8.04 -12.95
C GLY A 88 8.70 -8.19 -14.40
N PRO A 89 7.82 -8.15 -15.44
CA PRO A 89 8.28 -8.31 -16.81
C PRO A 89 8.72 -6.96 -17.43
N PHE A 90 9.72 -6.30 -16.87
CA PHE A 90 10.36 -5.12 -17.49
C PHE A 90 11.45 -5.47 -18.54
N HIS A 91 11.47 -6.73 -19.03
CA HIS A 91 12.44 -7.22 -20.02
C HIS A 91 12.05 -7.01 -21.49
N ARG A 92 10.99 -6.25 -21.83
CA ARG A 92 10.72 -5.84 -23.21
C ARG A 92 10.60 -4.32 -23.34
N PRO A 93 11.52 -3.66 -24.08
CA PRO A 93 11.52 -2.23 -24.23
C PRO A 93 10.46 -1.84 -25.26
N CYS A 94 9.58 -0.89 -24.90
CA CYS A 94 9.21 0.21 -25.78
C CYS A 94 8.26 1.19 -25.08
N VAL A 95 8.76 2.43 -24.98
CA VAL A 95 8.08 3.74 -24.88
C VAL A 95 7.25 4.05 -23.63
N PHE A 96 7.64 5.13 -22.95
CA PHE A 96 6.96 5.77 -21.81
C PHE A 96 7.16 4.96 -20.52
N TRP A 97 8.17 5.19 -19.68
CA TRP A 97 8.31 6.33 -18.76
C TRP A 97 9.77 6.41 -18.28
N LYS A 98 10.27 7.63 -18.01
CA LYS A 98 11.58 7.83 -17.38
C LYS A 98 11.53 7.38 -15.91
N ALA A 99 12.55 6.64 -15.49
CA ALA A 99 13.00 6.34 -14.13
C ALA A 99 12.03 6.66 -12.97
N VAL A 100 11.61 5.61 -12.25
CA VAL A 100 10.73 5.62 -11.05
C VAL A 100 9.24 5.80 -11.38
N GLY A 101 8.50 4.69 -11.40
CA GLY A 101 7.04 4.70 -11.46
C GLY A 101 6.46 4.60 -10.04
N ILE A 102 5.81 5.66 -9.56
CA ILE A 102 4.99 5.62 -8.35
C ILE A 102 3.53 5.51 -8.77
N HIS A 103 2.87 4.40 -8.42
CA HIS A 103 1.44 4.24 -8.59
C HIS A 103 0.74 4.50 -7.24
N MET A 104 -0.22 5.43 -7.23
CA MET A 104 -1.00 5.77 -6.03
C MET A 104 -2.46 5.36 -6.20
N GLU A 105 -2.96 4.53 -5.29
CA GLU A 105 -4.40 4.25 -5.16
C GLU A 105 -4.91 4.90 -3.88
N GLU A 106 -5.99 5.70 -4.00
CA GLU A 106 -6.63 6.35 -2.86
C GLU A 106 -8.09 5.91 -2.75
N THR A 107 -8.46 5.44 -1.55
CA THR A 107 -9.83 5.06 -1.20
C THR A 107 -10.31 5.92 -0.04
N HIS A 108 -11.45 6.59 -0.23
CA HIS A 108 -12.12 7.33 0.84
C HIS A 108 -13.31 6.52 1.36
N MET A 109 -13.38 6.37 2.68
CA MET A 109 -14.43 5.68 3.39
C MET A 109 -15.18 6.68 4.27
N ASP A 110 -16.46 6.87 3.95
CA ASP A 110 -17.41 7.60 4.77
C ASP A 110 -18.31 6.60 5.48
N THR A 111 -18.95 7.00 6.58
CA THR A 111 -20.07 6.24 7.16
C THR A 111 -21.13 5.92 6.10
N GLY A 112 -21.03 4.72 5.50
CA GLY A 112 -21.96 4.20 4.49
C GLY A 112 -21.57 4.37 3.01
N ARG A 113 -20.42 4.93 2.63
CA ARG A 113 -20.05 5.09 1.21
C ARG A 113 -18.55 4.92 0.96
N ILE A 114 -18.18 4.02 0.03
CA ILE A 114 -16.81 3.79 -0.41
C ILE A 114 -16.63 4.45 -1.79
N ASN A 115 -15.69 5.38 -1.91
CA ASN A 115 -15.31 5.97 -3.20
C ASN A 115 -13.84 5.65 -3.49
N LYS A 116 -13.57 4.95 -4.60
CA LYS A 116 -12.20 4.67 -5.08
C LYS A 116 -11.80 5.72 -6.12
N LYS A 117 -10.61 6.30 -5.96
CA LYS A 117 -9.98 7.17 -6.96
C LYS A 117 -8.67 6.53 -7.40
N HIS A 118 -8.56 6.23 -8.69
CA HIS A 118 -7.28 5.83 -9.29
C HIS A 118 -6.56 7.10 -9.74
N ILE A 119 -5.42 7.40 -9.11
CA ILE A 119 -4.57 8.53 -9.51
C ILE A 119 -3.32 7.91 -10.14
N LYS A 120 -3.24 7.95 -11.48
CA LYS A 120 -2.00 7.65 -12.20
C LYS A 120 -1.15 8.92 -12.21
N CYS A 121 0.07 8.84 -11.70
CA CYS A 121 1.09 9.85 -11.97
C CYS A 121 1.69 9.64 -13.36
#